data_AF-A0A523FV93-F1
#
_entry.id   AF-A0A523FV93-F1
#
_cell.length_a   1.000
_cell.length_b   1.000
_cell.length_c   1.000
_cell.angle_alpha   90.00
_cell.angle_beta   90.00
_cell.angle_gamma   90.00
#
_symmetry.space_group_name_H-M   'P 1'
#
loop_
_entity.id
_entity.type
_entity.pdbx_description
1 polymer ?
#
loop_
_entity_poly.entity_id
_entity_poly.type
_entity_poly.pdbx_seq_one_letter_code
_entity_poly.pdbx_strand_id
1 'polypeptide(L)'
;MDAVLSTQGIIEYVIDSHYTTMSEGVFDQRKVSPRLFISRYRSEEENLSSLLIFDSLGPTNFESDPPFDARYPVPEEQQRATLDPLSALLYVIVGTDADDEAPCGRHVPIFDGIYRYNILFDHVRDIRIRAKRDQPYAGPGYLCDMMVESVAGFPKPRRSDFSWPEMRVRMARIDGGNYVLPLRLSVRTDFGALVARVTRFTIGADPKQ
;
A
#
# COMPACT_ATOMS: atom_id res chain seq x y z
N MET A 1 8.82 9.43 -11.01
CA MET A 1 7.93 8.25 -11.07
C MET A 1 6.69 8.68 -10.35
N ASP A 2 5.56 8.58 -11.04
CA ASP A 2 4.30 9.15 -10.57
C ASP A 2 3.31 7.99 -10.45
N ALA A 3 2.79 7.79 -9.24
CA ALA A 3 1.80 6.75 -8.94
C ALA A 3 0.50 7.43 -8.54
N VAL A 4 -0.62 6.97 -9.10
CA VAL A 4 -1.96 7.46 -8.77
C VAL A 4 -2.85 6.27 -8.44
N LEU A 5 -3.60 6.37 -7.35
CA LEU A 5 -4.65 5.44 -6.98
C LEU A 5 -5.93 6.23 -6.77
N SER A 6 -7.01 5.80 -7.40
CA SER A 6 -8.36 6.29 -7.09
C SER A 6 -9.34 5.15 -6.93
N THR A 7 -10.33 5.35 -6.06
CA THR A 7 -11.53 4.50 -6.02
C THR A 7 -12.38 4.77 -7.26
N GLN A 8 -13.08 3.76 -7.78
CA GLN A 8 -14.03 3.91 -8.89
C GLN A 8 -15.20 2.92 -8.74
N GLY A 9 -16.41 3.35 -9.14
CA GLY A 9 -17.56 2.47 -9.38
C GLY A 9 -18.24 1.97 -8.11
N ILE A 10 -18.54 0.67 -8.03
CA ILE A 10 -19.27 0.07 -6.89
C ILE A 10 -18.57 0.34 -5.56
N ILE A 11 -17.24 0.44 -5.55
CA ILE A 11 -16.49 0.76 -4.33
C ILE A 11 -16.93 2.12 -3.81
N GLU A 12 -16.97 3.16 -4.65
CA GLU A 12 -17.40 4.52 -4.27
C GLU A 12 -18.82 4.55 -3.73
N TYR A 13 -19.73 3.78 -4.35
CA TYR A 13 -21.12 3.69 -3.88
C TYR A 13 -21.25 3.01 -2.51
N VAL A 14 -20.43 1.97 -2.25
CA VAL A 14 -20.48 1.23 -0.98
C VAL A 14 -19.81 2.01 0.15
N ILE A 15 -18.74 2.74 -0.14
CA ILE A 15 -18.00 3.54 0.86
C ILE A 15 -18.47 5.00 0.93
N ASP A 16 -19.45 5.37 0.10
CA ASP A 16 -20.00 6.71 -0.10
C ASP A 16 -18.94 7.84 -0.10
N SER A 17 -17.81 7.55 -0.73
CA SER A 17 -16.66 8.44 -0.76
C SER A 17 -15.75 8.16 -1.95
N HIS A 18 -15.06 9.23 -2.37
CA HIS A 18 -14.08 9.22 -3.43
C HIS A 18 -12.70 9.50 -2.84
N TYR A 19 -11.84 8.49 -2.88
CA TYR A 19 -10.47 8.57 -2.40
C TYR A 19 -9.51 8.63 -3.58
N THR A 20 -8.61 9.62 -3.60
CA THR A 20 -7.54 9.73 -4.60
C THR A 20 -6.24 10.01 -3.90
N THR A 21 -5.24 9.17 -4.16
CA THR A 21 -3.87 9.39 -3.71
C THR A 21 -2.93 9.47 -4.90
N MET A 22 -1.89 10.26 -4.73
CA MET A 22 -0.81 10.42 -5.68
C MET A 22 0.52 10.40 -4.93
N SER A 23 1.53 9.78 -5.50
CA SER A 23 2.90 9.82 -5.00
C SER A 23 3.86 10.10 -6.14
N GLU A 24 4.82 10.98 -5.89
CA GLU A 24 5.94 11.26 -6.77
C GLU A 24 7.25 10.89 -6.06
N GLY A 25 8.16 10.28 -6.80
CA GLY A 25 9.44 9.86 -6.24
C GLY A 25 10.46 9.41 -7.27
N VAL A 26 11.58 8.93 -6.73
CA VAL A 26 12.64 8.25 -7.48
C VAL A 26 12.56 6.76 -7.21
N PHE A 27 12.68 6.00 -8.28
CA PHE A 27 12.82 4.55 -8.23
C PHE A 27 14.09 4.17 -8.98
N ASP A 28 14.93 3.36 -8.36
CA ASP A 28 16.14 2.79 -8.95
C ASP A 28 16.24 1.31 -8.59
N GLN A 29 15.95 0.43 -9.57
CA GLN A 29 15.93 -1.03 -9.51
C GLN A 29 15.10 -1.66 -8.38
N ARG A 30 15.53 -1.50 -7.12
CA ARG A 30 14.87 -2.00 -5.91
C ARG A 30 14.79 -0.95 -4.81
N LYS A 31 15.26 0.27 -5.04
CA LYS A 31 15.16 1.36 -4.09
C LYS A 31 13.99 2.27 -4.50
N VAL A 32 13.04 2.44 -3.59
CA VAL A 32 11.95 3.40 -3.71
C VAL A 32 12.24 4.57 -2.77
N SER A 33 12.16 5.79 -3.27
CA SER A 33 12.40 7.01 -2.49
C SER A 33 11.32 8.05 -2.81
N PRO A 34 10.29 8.17 -1.95
CA PRO A 34 9.23 9.17 -2.14
C PRO A 34 9.80 10.58 -2.02
N ARG A 35 9.10 11.54 -2.63
CA ARG A 35 9.37 12.98 -2.52
C ARG A 35 8.12 13.76 -2.16
N LEU A 36 6.97 13.35 -2.69
CA LEU A 36 5.69 13.99 -2.48
C LEU A 36 4.60 12.92 -2.43
N PHE A 37 3.72 13.02 -1.43
CA PHE A 37 2.49 12.25 -1.37
C PHE A 37 1.31 13.20 -1.15
N ILE A 38 0.26 13.03 -1.94
CA ILE A 38 -0.99 13.77 -1.82
C ILE A 38 -2.11 12.76 -1.63
N SER A 39 -2.94 12.98 -0.62
CA SER A 39 -4.15 12.20 -0.37
C SER A 39 -5.36 13.13 -0.37
N ARG A 40 -6.40 12.76 -1.10
CA ARG A 40 -7.67 13.49 -1.17
C ARG A 40 -8.81 12.54 -0.91
N TYR A 41 -9.61 12.87 0.08
CA TYR A 41 -10.83 12.19 0.45
C TYR A 41 -11.99 13.16 0.28
N ARG A 42 -13.07 12.71 -0.37
CA ARG A 42 -14.30 13.49 -0.53
C ARG A 42 -15.51 12.60 -0.27
N SER A 43 -16.41 13.06 0.58
CA SER A 43 -17.76 12.53 0.78
C SER A 43 -18.78 13.68 0.75
N GLU A 44 -20.06 13.39 0.99
CA GLU A 44 -21.08 14.45 1.13
C GLU A 44 -20.83 15.35 2.35
N GLU A 45 -20.25 14.79 3.42
CA GLU A 45 -20.08 15.46 4.71
C GLU A 45 -18.68 16.06 4.90
N GLU A 46 -17.65 15.48 4.28
CA GLU A 46 -16.25 15.81 4.55
C GLU A 46 -15.41 15.89 3.27
N ASN A 47 -14.56 16.91 3.19
CA ASN A 47 -13.49 16.99 2.21
C ASN A 47 -12.18 17.14 2.98
N LEU A 48 -11.27 16.21 2.76
CA LEU A 48 -9.95 16.20 3.38
C LEU A 48 -8.89 16.10 2.29
N SER A 49 -7.96 17.04 2.27
CA SER A 49 -6.75 16.97 1.47
C SER A 49 -5.56 16.96 2.41
N SER A 50 -4.60 16.06 2.20
CA SER A 50 -3.33 16.06 2.89
C SER A 50 -2.15 15.96 1.94
N LEU A 51 -1.04 16.55 2.34
CA LEU A 51 0.21 16.62 1.60
C LEU A 51 1.36 16.27 2.53
N LEU A 52 2.25 15.40 2.06
CA LEU A 52 3.43 14.95 2.79
C LEU A 52 4.66 15.09 1.87
N ILE A 53 5.66 15.84 2.33
CA ILE A 53 6.93 16.05 1.61
C ILE A 53 8.02 15.19 2.25
N PHE A 54 8.84 14.55 1.43
CA PHE A 54 9.93 13.66 1.87
C PHE A 54 11.30 14.17 1.44
N ASP A 55 12.29 13.94 2.30
CA ASP A 55 13.71 14.03 1.99
C ASP A 55 14.39 12.63 2.09
N SER A 56 15.72 12.59 2.15
CA SER A 56 16.47 11.33 2.25
C SER A 56 16.33 10.58 3.58
N LEU A 57 15.88 11.26 4.64
CA LEU A 57 15.73 10.70 5.99
C LEU A 57 14.26 10.36 6.31
N GLY A 58 13.30 11.01 5.66
CA GLY A 58 11.89 10.73 5.81
C GLY A 58 11.02 11.95 5.50
N PRO A 59 9.79 11.99 6.03
CA PRO A 59 8.90 13.13 5.86
C PRO A 59 9.44 14.36 6.59
N THR A 60 9.33 15.52 5.96
CA THR A 60 9.83 16.80 6.48
C THR A 60 8.73 17.84 6.69
N ASN A 61 7.61 17.72 5.97
CA ASN A 61 6.46 18.59 6.11
C ASN A 61 5.17 17.81 5.91
N PHE A 62 4.17 18.11 6.73
CA PHE A 62 2.81 17.59 6.59
C PHE A 62 1.81 18.75 6.66
N GLU A 63 0.94 18.83 5.67
CA GLU A 63 -0.13 19.80 5.60
C GLU A 63 -1.45 19.07 5.38
N SER A 64 -2.53 19.57 5.99
CA SER A 64 -3.87 19.07 5.71
C SER A 64 -4.90 20.19 5.76
N ASP A 65 -5.94 20.04 4.94
CA ASP A 65 -7.13 20.90 4.91
C ASP A 65 -8.38 20.01 4.95
N PRO A 66 -9.22 20.10 6.01
CA PRO A 66 -9.01 20.92 7.20
C PRO A 66 -7.77 20.51 8.01
N PRO A 67 -7.25 21.39 8.89
CA PRO A 67 -6.11 21.05 9.75
C PRO A 67 -6.41 19.80 10.57
N PHE A 68 -5.51 18.82 10.49
CA PHE A 68 -5.65 17.56 11.19
C PHE A 68 -5.54 17.79 12.70
N ASP A 69 -6.53 17.29 13.43
CA ASP A 69 -6.54 17.33 14.88
C ASP A 69 -5.57 16.28 15.44
N ALA A 70 -4.35 16.72 15.74
CA ALA A 70 -3.24 15.90 16.22
C ALA A 70 -3.40 15.40 17.67
N ARG A 71 -4.58 14.90 18.04
CA ARG A 71 -4.85 14.29 19.36
C ARG A 71 -3.90 13.14 19.70
N TYR A 72 -3.39 12.44 18.69
CA TYR A 72 -2.42 11.36 18.80
C TYR A 72 -1.29 11.62 17.79
N PRO A 73 -0.30 12.46 18.11
CA PRO A 73 0.77 12.77 17.16
C PRO A 73 1.71 11.57 17.00
N VAL A 74 2.27 11.40 15.80
CA VAL A 74 3.36 10.46 15.54
C VAL A 74 4.70 11.14 15.86
N PRO A 75 5.55 10.60 16.75
CA PRO A 75 6.87 11.17 17.02
C PRO A 75 7.74 11.24 15.76
N GLU A 76 8.47 12.34 15.55
CA GLU A 76 9.32 12.54 14.36
C GLU A 76 10.28 11.38 14.10
N GLU A 77 10.87 10.80 15.16
CA GLU A 77 11.76 9.65 15.06
C GLU A 77 11.08 8.44 14.40
N GLN A 78 9.79 8.21 14.69
CA GLN A 78 9.03 7.09 14.13
C GLN A 78 8.54 7.36 12.70
N GLN A 79 8.54 8.62 12.27
CA GLN A 79 8.22 9.01 10.90
C GLN A 79 9.41 8.78 9.95
N ARG A 80 10.64 8.70 10.45
CA ARG A 80 11.83 8.49 9.62
C ARG A 80 11.84 7.10 9.00
N ALA A 81 12.51 6.98 7.84
CA ALA A 81 12.65 5.72 7.10
C ALA A 81 11.31 5.02 6.77
N THR A 82 10.22 5.79 6.63
CA THR A 82 8.92 5.28 6.19
C THR A 82 8.64 5.65 4.73
N LEU A 83 7.71 4.92 4.13
CA LEU A 83 7.16 5.22 2.82
C LEU A 83 5.74 5.78 2.95
N ASP A 84 5.26 6.50 1.94
CA ASP A 84 3.82 6.73 1.77
C ASP A 84 3.13 5.45 1.23
N PRO A 85 1.81 5.30 1.34
CA PRO A 85 1.08 4.10 0.91
C PRO A 85 1.32 3.65 -0.53
N LEU A 86 1.49 4.57 -1.49
CA LEU A 86 1.73 4.21 -2.89
C LEU A 86 3.18 3.82 -3.14
N SER A 87 4.12 4.55 -2.53
CA SER A 87 5.53 4.14 -2.53
C SER A 87 5.73 2.78 -1.86
N ALA A 88 4.98 2.48 -0.82
CA ALA A 88 4.98 1.17 -0.15
C ALA A 88 4.46 0.05 -1.06
N LEU A 89 3.38 0.29 -1.81
CA LEU A 89 2.92 -0.66 -2.82
C LEU A 89 4.00 -0.93 -3.87
N LEU A 90 4.69 0.12 -4.33
CA LEU A 90 5.80 -0.05 -5.27
C LEU A 90 7.00 -0.77 -4.68
N TYR A 91 7.34 -0.51 -3.41
CA TYR A 91 8.37 -1.24 -2.67
C TYR A 91 8.10 -2.75 -2.66
N VAL A 92 6.83 -3.14 -2.48
CA VAL A 92 6.40 -4.55 -2.61
C VAL A 92 6.55 -5.02 -4.07
N ILE A 93 6.07 -4.25 -5.05
CA ILE A 93 6.12 -4.62 -6.48
C ILE A 93 7.54 -4.86 -6.96
N VAL A 94 8.50 -4.06 -6.53
CA VAL A 94 9.91 -4.19 -6.93
C VAL A 94 10.68 -5.19 -6.05
N GLY A 95 9.99 -5.80 -5.08
CA GLY A 95 10.51 -6.88 -4.25
C GLY A 95 11.70 -6.45 -3.39
N THR A 96 11.72 -5.21 -2.89
CA THR A 96 12.87 -4.69 -2.13
C THR A 96 13.25 -5.57 -0.94
N ASP A 97 12.25 -6.10 -0.22
CA ASP A 97 12.43 -6.96 0.96
C ASP A 97 12.13 -8.45 0.67
N ALA A 98 11.94 -8.80 -0.61
CA ALA A 98 11.51 -10.14 -1.00
C ALA A 98 12.68 -11.00 -1.51
N ASP A 99 12.88 -12.15 -0.88
CA ASP A 99 13.90 -13.14 -1.25
C ASP A 99 13.29 -14.56 -1.38
N ASP A 100 14.12 -15.60 -1.40
CA ASP A 100 13.65 -16.98 -1.56
C ASP A 100 13.01 -17.53 -0.28
N GLU A 101 13.36 -17.01 0.89
CA GLU A 101 12.77 -17.41 2.18
C GLU A 101 11.48 -16.64 2.47
N ALA A 102 11.43 -15.36 2.08
CA ALA A 102 10.30 -14.45 2.22
C ALA A 102 9.85 -13.92 0.84
N PRO A 103 9.18 -14.74 0.01
CA PRO A 103 8.86 -14.38 -1.37
C PRO A 103 7.87 -13.23 -1.54
N CYS A 104 7.15 -12.85 -0.48
CA CYS A 104 6.23 -11.69 -0.45
C CYS A 104 6.84 -10.44 0.18
N GLY A 105 8.08 -10.50 0.65
CA GLY A 105 8.66 -9.53 1.58
C GLY A 105 8.33 -9.88 3.03
N ARG A 106 8.89 -9.12 3.98
CA ARG A 106 8.65 -9.30 5.41
C ARG A 106 7.81 -8.17 5.96
N HIS A 107 8.27 -6.93 5.80
CA HIS A 107 7.54 -5.77 6.29
C HIS A 107 7.81 -4.48 5.51
N VAL A 108 6.84 -3.57 5.55
CA VAL A 108 6.94 -2.23 4.95
C VAL A 108 6.47 -1.18 5.95
N PRO A 109 7.36 -0.28 6.41
CA PRO A 109 7.00 0.81 7.32
C PRO A 109 6.34 1.96 6.56
N ILE A 110 5.14 2.34 6.97
CA ILE A 110 4.33 3.36 6.31
C ILE A 110 3.98 4.48 7.28
N PHE A 111 4.14 5.73 6.81
CA PHE A 111 3.56 6.91 7.42
C PHE A 111 2.78 7.66 6.34
N ASP A 112 1.48 7.83 6.54
CA ASP A 112 0.57 8.48 5.57
C ASP A 112 0.31 9.97 5.90
N GLY A 113 1.05 10.51 6.86
CA GLY A 113 0.88 11.87 7.38
C GLY A 113 0.07 11.93 8.68
N ILE A 114 -0.76 10.91 8.94
CA ILE A 114 -1.61 10.82 10.13
C ILE A 114 -1.19 9.62 10.99
N TYR A 115 -1.07 8.45 10.37
CA TYR A 115 -0.83 7.18 11.04
C TYR A 115 0.52 6.60 10.64
N ARG A 116 1.20 6.02 11.62
CA ARG A 116 2.38 5.18 11.44
C ARG A 116 2.00 3.73 11.64
N TYR A 117 2.16 2.90 10.62
CA TYR A 117 1.82 1.47 10.66
C TYR A 117 2.75 0.64 9.77
N ASN A 118 2.91 -0.63 10.10
CA ASN A 118 3.64 -1.57 9.25
C ASN A 118 2.65 -2.46 8.50
N ILE A 119 2.95 -2.75 7.24
CA ILE A 119 2.36 -3.90 6.55
C ILE A 119 3.32 -5.06 6.74
N LEU A 120 2.83 -6.16 7.31
CA LEU A 120 3.58 -7.39 7.52
C LEU A 120 3.08 -8.46 6.55
N PHE A 121 3.99 -9.26 6.01
CA PHE A 121 3.67 -10.40 5.16
C PHE A 121 4.23 -11.67 5.78
N ASP A 122 3.43 -12.73 5.74
CA ASP A 122 3.88 -14.08 6.10
C ASP A 122 3.64 -15.05 4.95
N HIS A 123 4.66 -15.83 4.60
CA HIS A 123 4.57 -16.77 3.50
C HIS A 123 3.86 -18.05 3.95
N VAL A 124 2.67 -18.29 3.39
CA VAL A 124 1.87 -19.46 3.76
C VAL A 124 2.31 -20.69 2.96
N ARG A 125 2.39 -20.55 1.63
CA ARG A 125 2.80 -21.63 0.71
C ARG A 125 2.90 -21.15 -0.74
N ASP A 126 3.66 -21.92 -1.51
CA ASP A 126 3.64 -21.90 -2.97
C ASP A 126 2.28 -22.34 -3.51
N ILE A 127 1.85 -21.68 -4.58
CA ILE A 127 0.60 -21.96 -5.29
C ILE A 127 0.82 -21.95 -6.81
N ARG A 128 -0.06 -22.65 -7.52
CA ARG A 128 -0.17 -22.54 -8.98
C ARG A 128 -1.31 -21.60 -9.33
N ILE A 129 -0.99 -20.47 -9.95
CA ILE A 129 -1.97 -19.49 -10.42
C ILE A 129 -2.43 -19.90 -11.82
N ARG A 130 -3.74 -20.02 -11.99
CA ARG A 130 -4.37 -20.33 -13.27
C ARG A 130 -4.85 -19.05 -13.92
N ALA A 131 -4.60 -18.90 -15.23
CA ALA A 131 -5.13 -17.79 -15.99
C ALA A 131 -6.67 -17.81 -15.91
N LYS A 132 -7.24 -16.61 -15.79
CA LYS A 132 -8.67 -16.35 -15.94
C LYS A 132 -8.85 -15.14 -16.86
N ARG A 133 -10.08 -14.94 -17.34
CA ARG A 133 -10.39 -13.79 -18.23
C ARG A 133 -9.98 -12.44 -17.61
N ASP A 134 -10.01 -12.33 -16.29
CA ASP A 134 -9.65 -11.17 -15.47
C ASP A 134 -8.26 -11.27 -14.81
N GLN A 135 -7.49 -12.32 -15.10
CA GLN A 135 -6.15 -12.56 -14.54
C GLN A 135 -5.25 -13.18 -15.63
N PRO A 136 -4.56 -12.36 -16.44
CA PRO A 136 -3.78 -12.86 -17.58
C PRO A 136 -2.55 -13.68 -17.17
N TYR A 137 -2.05 -13.49 -15.94
CA TYR A 137 -0.94 -14.27 -15.41
C TYR A 137 -1.36 -15.73 -15.13
N ALA A 138 -0.59 -16.69 -15.62
CA ALA A 138 -0.62 -18.09 -15.23
C ALA A 138 0.80 -18.57 -14.93
N GLY A 139 1.00 -19.21 -13.77
CA GLY A 139 2.35 -19.49 -13.34
C GLY A 139 2.47 -19.98 -11.90
N PRO A 140 3.71 -20.18 -11.42
CA PRO A 140 3.96 -20.29 -9.99
C PRO A 140 3.60 -18.98 -9.29
N GLY A 141 3.35 -19.04 -7.99
CA GLY A 141 3.07 -17.87 -7.18
C GLY A 141 3.04 -18.24 -5.72
N TYR A 142 2.76 -17.25 -4.89
CA TYR A 142 2.82 -17.37 -3.44
C TYR A 142 1.47 -16.94 -2.85
N LEU A 143 1.01 -17.70 -1.87
CA LEU A 143 -0.06 -17.26 -0.99
C LEU A 143 0.59 -16.73 0.29
N CYS A 144 0.29 -15.47 0.61
CA CYS A 144 0.79 -14.83 1.81
C CYS A 144 -0.35 -14.25 2.63
N ASP A 145 -0.23 -14.36 3.94
CA ASP A 145 -1.06 -13.60 4.87
C ASP A 145 -0.49 -12.19 4.97
N MET A 146 -1.37 -11.21 5.11
CA MET A 146 -1.01 -9.80 5.22
C MET A 146 -1.64 -9.25 6.50
N MET A 147 -0.87 -8.50 7.28
CA MET A 147 -1.33 -7.90 8.53
C MET A 147 -0.95 -6.42 8.55
N VAL A 148 -1.79 -5.60 9.19
CA VAL A 148 -1.45 -4.22 9.50
C VAL A 148 -1.13 -4.13 10.98
N GLU A 149 0.06 -3.65 11.30
CA GLU A 149 0.49 -3.37 12.67
C GLU A 149 0.42 -1.87 12.91
N SER A 150 -0.49 -1.45 13.78
CA SER A 150 -0.61 -0.05 14.21
C SER A 150 0.54 0.31 15.15
N VAL A 151 1.34 1.33 14.80
CA VAL A 151 2.53 1.74 15.57
C VAL A 151 2.28 3.04 16.33
N ALA A 152 1.85 4.10 15.65
CA ALA A 152 1.53 5.40 16.26
C ALA A 152 0.49 6.19 15.44
N GLY A 153 -0.07 7.24 16.05
CA GLY A 153 -1.13 8.05 15.43
C GLY A 153 -2.56 7.57 15.74
N PHE A 154 -2.70 6.35 16.23
CA PHE A 154 -4.00 5.75 16.53
C PHE A 154 -4.51 6.16 17.92
N PRO A 155 -5.83 6.35 18.08
CA PRO A 155 -6.42 6.50 19.40
C PRO A 155 -6.05 5.33 20.30
N LYS A 156 -5.75 5.61 21.59
CA LYS A 156 -5.54 4.52 22.55
C LYS A 156 -6.82 3.67 22.60
N PRO A 157 -6.73 2.35 22.39
CA PRO A 157 -7.91 1.50 22.39
C PRO A 157 -8.60 1.60 23.76
N ARG A 158 -9.87 2.03 23.77
CA ARG A 158 -10.70 1.99 25.00
C ARG A 158 -11.06 0.56 25.40
N ARG A 159 -10.97 -0.38 24.45
CA ARG A 159 -11.04 -1.84 24.52
C ARG A 159 -10.35 -2.41 23.27
N SER A 160 -9.93 -3.68 23.30
CA SER A 160 -9.20 -4.42 22.25
C SER A 160 -9.97 -4.62 20.91
N ASP A 161 -10.87 -3.70 20.55
CA ASP A 161 -11.90 -3.94 19.53
C ASP A 161 -11.45 -3.61 18.10
N PHE A 162 -10.26 -3.02 17.93
CA PHE A 162 -9.71 -2.78 16.59
C PHE A 162 -8.78 -3.93 16.20
N SER A 163 -9.38 -5.02 15.73
CA SER A 163 -8.66 -6.07 15.00
C SER A 163 -8.71 -5.76 13.53
N TRP A 164 -7.55 -5.72 12.88
CA TRP A 164 -7.53 -5.70 11.41
C TRP A 164 -8.17 -6.99 10.88
N PRO A 165 -8.92 -6.90 9.75
CA PRO A 165 -9.51 -8.07 9.12
C PRO A 165 -8.44 -9.07 8.66
N GLU A 166 -8.82 -10.34 8.51
CA GLU A 166 -7.94 -11.33 7.87
C GLU A 166 -7.70 -10.94 6.41
N MET A 167 -6.45 -10.70 6.05
CA MET A 167 -6.06 -10.33 4.69
C MET A 167 -5.14 -11.37 4.08
N ARG A 168 -5.44 -11.75 2.84
CA ARG A 168 -4.62 -12.68 2.05
C ARG A 168 -4.29 -12.10 0.71
N VAL A 169 -3.03 -12.22 0.33
CA VAL A 169 -2.53 -11.76 -0.97
C VAL A 169 -1.94 -12.93 -1.75
N ARG A 170 -2.29 -13.00 -3.03
CA ARG A 170 -1.65 -13.90 -3.99
C ARG A 170 -0.68 -13.09 -4.81
N MET A 171 0.58 -13.45 -4.76
CA MET A 171 1.65 -12.77 -5.47
C MET A 171 2.30 -13.68 -6.51
N ALA A 172 2.97 -13.09 -7.49
CA ALA A 172 3.81 -13.83 -8.41
C ALA A 172 5.07 -13.05 -8.76
N ARG A 173 6.18 -13.78 -8.90
CA ARG A 173 7.40 -13.24 -9.50
C ARG A 173 7.22 -13.17 -11.02
N ILE A 174 7.49 -12.01 -11.61
CA ILE A 174 7.38 -11.75 -13.05
C ILE A 174 8.71 -11.19 -13.57
N ASP A 175 8.86 -11.15 -14.90
CA ASP A 175 10.06 -10.63 -15.58
C ASP A 175 11.36 -11.24 -15.03
N GLY A 176 11.45 -12.58 -15.06
CA GLY A 176 12.62 -13.30 -14.54
C GLY A 176 12.84 -13.18 -13.02
N GLY A 177 11.87 -12.65 -12.26
CA GLY A 177 11.96 -12.47 -10.82
C GLY A 177 12.31 -11.06 -10.36
N ASN A 178 12.40 -10.10 -11.30
CA ASN A 178 12.69 -8.70 -11.01
C ASN A 178 11.57 -8.00 -10.25
N TYR A 179 10.32 -8.45 -10.40
CA TYR A 179 9.17 -7.86 -9.73
C TYR A 179 8.31 -8.92 -9.03
N VAL A 180 7.70 -8.54 -7.90
CA VAL A 180 6.76 -9.33 -7.11
C VAL A 180 5.38 -8.69 -7.21
N LEU A 181 4.54 -9.16 -8.11
CA LEU A 181 3.25 -8.53 -8.40
C LEU A 181 2.14 -9.10 -7.50
N PRO A 182 1.46 -8.28 -6.66
CA PRO A 182 0.31 -8.72 -5.87
C PRO A 182 -0.94 -8.83 -6.77
N LEU A 183 -1.12 -9.99 -7.38
CA LEU A 183 -2.17 -10.26 -8.36
C LEU A 183 -3.59 -10.19 -7.79
N ARG A 184 -3.77 -10.57 -6.52
CA ARG A 184 -5.08 -10.57 -5.86
C ARG A 184 -4.97 -10.41 -4.36
N LEU A 185 -5.58 -9.36 -3.84
CA LEU A 185 -5.79 -9.15 -2.40
C LEU A 185 -7.21 -9.59 -2.02
N SER A 186 -7.37 -10.15 -0.83
CA SER A 186 -8.67 -10.42 -0.22
C SER A 186 -8.68 -10.02 1.22
N VAL A 187 -9.75 -9.34 1.60
CA VAL A 187 -9.98 -8.86 2.95
C VAL A 187 -11.33 -9.41 3.39
N ARG A 188 -11.37 -10.11 4.52
CA ARG A 188 -12.63 -10.56 5.12
C ARG A 188 -13.14 -9.47 6.05
N THR A 189 -14.21 -8.78 5.64
CA THR A 189 -14.91 -7.79 6.45
C THR A 189 -16.20 -8.37 7.02
N ASP A 190 -16.82 -7.68 7.98
CA ASP A 190 -18.08 -8.13 8.61
C ASP A 190 -19.24 -8.21 7.62
N PHE A 191 -19.19 -7.44 6.54
CA PHE A 191 -20.19 -7.39 5.48
C PHE A 191 -19.84 -8.25 4.25
N GLY A 192 -18.74 -9.02 4.28
CA GLY A 192 -18.36 -9.94 3.22
C GLY A 192 -16.88 -9.90 2.86
N ALA A 193 -16.52 -10.42 1.68
CA ALA A 193 -15.14 -10.41 1.21
C ALA A 193 -14.91 -9.29 0.20
N LEU A 194 -14.02 -8.34 0.53
CA LEU A 194 -13.49 -7.38 -0.44
C LEU A 194 -12.34 -8.01 -1.21
N VAL A 195 -12.32 -7.84 -2.53
CA VAL A 195 -11.31 -8.43 -3.41
C VAL A 195 -10.79 -7.40 -4.39
N ALA A 196 -9.51 -7.06 -4.28
CA ALA A 196 -8.80 -6.26 -5.28
C ALA A 196 -8.00 -7.19 -6.21
N ARG A 197 -7.95 -6.85 -7.51
CA ARG A 197 -7.25 -7.61 -8.55
C ARG A 197 -6.47 -6.71 -9.47
N VAL A 198 -5.29 -7.16 -9.87
CA VAL A 198 -4.53 -6.51 -10.95
C VAL A 198 -5.11 -6.97 -12.29
N THR A 199 -5.67 -6.02 -13.04
CA THR A 199 -6.27 -6.26 -14.36
C THR A 199 -5.29 -6.05 -15.50
N ARG A 200 -4.40 -5.07 -15.36
CA ARG A 200 -3.31 -4.78 -16.30
C ARG A 200 -2.11 -4.26 -15.52
N PHE A 201 -0.93 -4.71 -15.93
CA PHE A 201 0.35 -4.20 -15.48
C PHE A 201 1.26 -4.09 -16.70
N THR A 202 1.87 -2.93 -16.89
CA THR A 202 2.77 -2.66 -18.02
C THR A 202 4.07 -2.10 -17.44
N ILE A 203 5.19 -2.69 -17.82
CA ILE A 203 6.51 -2.17 -17.51
C ILE A 203 6.92 -1.29 -18.69
N GLY A 204 7.09 0.01 -18.46
CA GLY A 204 7.64 0.90 -19.48
C GLY A 204 9.12 0.60 -19.68
N ALA A 205 9.54 0.35 -20.92
CA ALA A 205 10.95 0.47 -21.27
C ALA A 205 11.35 1.96 -21.18
N ASP A 206 12.54 2.23 -20.65
CA ASP A 206 13.13 3.57 -20.64
C ASP A 206 13.04 4.19 -22.04
N PRO A 207 12.45 5.39 -22.24
CA PRO A 207 12.35 6.02 -23.54
C PRO A 207 13.69 6.62 -23.98
N LYS A 208 14.74 5.80 -24.10
CA LYS A 208 16.02 6.15 -24.75
C LYS A 208 16.71 4.92 -25.35
N GLN A 209 16.46 4.68 -26.64
CA GLN A 209 17.50 4.35 -27.61
C GLN A 209 17.35 5.29 -28.81
#